data_AF-A0A0P9A965-F1
#
_entry.id   AF-A0A0P9A965-F1
#
_cell.length_a   1.000
_cell.length_b   1.000
_cell.length_c   1.000
_cell.angle_alpha   90.00
_cell.angle_beta   90.00
_cell.angle_gamma   90.00
#
_symmetry.space_group_name_H-M   'P 1'
#
loop_
_entity.id
_entity.type
_entity.pdbx_description
1 polymer ?
#
loop_
_entity_poly.entity_id
_entity_poly.type
_entity_poly.pdbx_seq_one_letter_code
_entity_poly.pdbx_strand_id
1 'polypeptide(L)'
;MEVIAPGEKKDLSGPLPDAYSPRYVEAQWYSWWEKEGFFTPEYGRPSIDAPNPNGNFVMIIPPPNVTGSLHLGHALTNAIEDAITRYHRMKERTTLWVPGCDHAGIAT
;
A
#
# COMPACT_ATOMS: atom_id res chain seq x y z
N MET A 1 26.96 -3.30 7.78
CA MET A 1 25.59 -2.99 7.34
C MET A 1 24.85 -2.51 8.55
N GLU A 2 24.52 -1.22 8.63
CA GLU A 2 23.69 -0.70 9.72
C GLU A 2 22.33 -1.40 9.70
N VAL A 3 21.98 -2.02 10.82
CA VAL A 3 20.65 -2.57 11.06
C VAL A 3 19.78 -1.38 11.43
N ILE A 4 18.96 -0.92 10.49
CA ILE A 4 18.10 0.24 10.73
C ILE A 4 16.80 -0.25 11.38
N ALA A 5 16.42 0.38 12.49
CA ALA A 5 15.26 -0.02 13.28
C ALA A 5 13.96 0.02 12.43
N PRO A 6 13.10 -1.01 12.49
CA PRO A 6 11.83 -1.02 11.78
C PRO A 6 10.92 0.14 12.22
N GLY A 7 10.21 0.77 11.28
CA GLY A 7 9.16 1.74 11.57
C GLY A 7 9.60 3.19 11.71
N GLU A 8 10.89 3.51 11.70
CA GLU A 8 11.34 4.91 11.64
C GLU A 8 11.40 5.43 10.20
N LYS A 9 11.13 6.72 10.02
CA LYS A 9 11.27 7.36 8.71
C LYS A 9 12.73 7.29 8.29
N LYS A 10 12.97 6.78 7.08
CA LYS A 10 14.31 6.71 6.50
C LYS A 10 14.99 8.07 6.47
N ASP A 11 16.18 8.14 7.05
CA ASP A 11 17.05 9.32 6.95
C ASP A 11 17.63 9.44 5.54
N LEU A 12 17.45 10.63 4.95
CA LEU A 12 17.91 10.98 3.60
C LEU A 12 18.90 12.16 3.63
N SER A 13 19.40 12.55 4.80
CA SER A 13 20.34 13.66 4.96
C SER A 13 21.77 13.33 4.49
N GLY A 14 22.11 12.04 4.46
CA GLY A 14 23.40 11.54 3.98
C GLY A 14 23.50 11.44 2.44
N PRO A 15 24.70 11.12 1.92
CA PRO A 15 24.90 10.92 0.49
C PRO A 15 24.04 9.76 -0.02
N LEU A 16 23.40 9.97 -1.18
CA LEU A 16 22.67 8.91 -1.89
C LEU A 16 23.67 7.96 -2.57
N PRO A 17 23.30 6.68 -2.77
CA PRO A 17 24.13 5.75 -3.53
C PRO A 17 24.38 6.24 -4.97
N ASP A 18 25.57 5.97 -5.50
CA ASP A 18 25.99 6.37 -6.85
C ASP A 18 25.14 5.73 -7.98
N ALA A 19 24.42 4.65 -7.66
CA ALA A 19 23.52 3.96 -8.57
C ALA A 19 22.22 3.53 -7.86
N TYR A 20 21.15 3.35 -8.63
CA TYR A 20 19.87 2.88 -8.10
C TYR A 20 20.03 1.50 -7.43
N SER A 21 19.54 1.39 -6.21
CA SER A 21 19.51 0.16 -5.43
C SER A 21 18.12 -0.02 -4.82
N PRO A 22 17.31 -0.98 -5.30
CA PRO A 22 15.96 -1.23 -4.75
C PRO A 22 15.99 -1.49 -3.25
N ARG A 23 16.97 -2.29 -2.79
CA ARG A 23 17.14 -2.60 -1.36
C ARG A 23 17.38 -1.35 -0.53
N TYR A 24 18.20 -0.43 -1.02
CA TYR A 24 18.38 0.84 -0.34
C TYR A 24 17.08 1.64 -0.40
N VAL A 25 16.51 1.83 -1.60
CA VAL A 25 15.35 2.70 -1.83
C VAL A 25 14.15 2.27 -1.01
N GLU A 26 13.81 0.99 -0.99
CA GLU A 26 12.62 0.43 -0.34
C GLU A 26 12.77 0.23 1.17
N ALA A 27 14.02 0.19 1.68
CA ALA A 27 14.27 -0.03 3.11
C ALA A 27 13.48 0.96 3.98
N GLN A 28 12.86 0.43 5.05
CA GLN A 28 12.08 1.15 6.07
C GLN A 28 10.77 1.79 5.62
N TRP A 29 10.56 2.09 4.34
CA TRP A 29 9.35 2.82 3.92
C TRP A 29 8.07 2.08 4.29
N TYR A 30 8.00 0.79 4.00
CA TYR A 30 6.78 0.02 4.24
C TYR A 30 6.44 -0.04 5.73
N SER A 31 7.42 -0.37 6.59
CA SER A 31 7.20 -0.44 8.04
C SER A 31 6.91 0.93 8.66
N TRP A 32 7.50 2.00 8.12
CA TRP A 32 7.14 3.37 8.53
C TRP A 32 5.71 3.73 8.09
N TRP A 33 5.31 3.42 6.85
CA TRP A 33 3.94 3.67 6.36
C TRP A 33 2.89 2.92 7.18
N GLU A 34 3.18 1.68 7.59
CA GLU A 34 2.32 0.92 8.51
C GLU A 34 2.22 1.59 9.88
N LYS A 35 3.36 1.98 10.48
CA LYS A 35 3.40 2.65 11.79
C LYS A 35 2.63 3.97 11.80
N GLU A 36 2.76 4.76 10.75
CA GLU A 36 2.07 6.05 10.62
C GLU A 36 0.60 5.92 10.21
N GLY A 37 0.12 4.70 9.93
CA GLY A 37 -1.25 4.46 9.51
C GLY A 37 -1.58 5.03 8.12
N PHE A 38 -0.61 5.19 7.22
CA PHE A 38 -0.85 5.78 5.90
C PHE A 38 -1.78 4.96 5.01
N PHE A 39 -1.90 3.66 5.32
CA PHE A 39 -2.81 2.76 4.64
C PHE A 39 -4.25 2.83 5.17
N THR A 40 -4.49 3.48 6.32
CA THR A 40 -5.84 3.56 6.89
C THR A 40 -6.71 4.52 6.06
N PRO A 41 -8.03 4.23 5.95
CA PRO A 41 -8.96 5.12 5.27
C PRO A 41 -9.16 6.45 6.00
N GLU A 42 -8.91 6.50 7.32
CA GLU A 42 -8.97 7.69 8.15
C GLU A 42 -7.77 8.63 7.96
N TYR A 43 -6.73 8.22 7.23
CA TYR A 43 -5.53 9.04 7.05
C TYR A 43 -5.86 10.48 6.58
N GLY A 44 -5.41 11.47 7.36
CA GLY A 44 -5.69 12.89 7.14
C GLY A 44 -7.08 13.35 7.61
N ARG A 45 -7.82 12.53 8.37
CA ARG A 45 -9.17 12.83 8.86
C ARG A 45 -9.39 12.42 10.32
N PRO A 46 -10.33 13.09 11.03
CA PRO A 46 -10.63 12.79 12.42
C PRO A 46 -11.44 11.50 12.63
N SER A 47 -12.23 11.07 11.64
CA SER A 47 -13.03 9.84 11.65
C SER A 47 -13.44 9.46 10.23
N ILE A 48 -13.66 8.16 9.98
CA ILE A 48 -14.22 7.63 8.73
C ILE A 48 -15.68 8.07 8.51
N ASP A 49 -16.42 8.32 9.59
CA ASP A 49 -17.83 8.76 9.54
C ASP A 49 -17.96 10.25 9.19
N ALA A 50 -16.87 11.00 9.26
CA ALA A 50 -16.87 12.43 8.94
C ALA A 50 -17.06 12.63 7.42
N PRO A 51 -18.01 13.48 6.98
CA PRO A 51 -18.24 13.74 5.56
C PRO A 51 -16.97 14.20 4.84
N ASN A 52 -16.72 13.65 3.65
CA ASN A 52 -15.64 14.09 2.77
C ASN A 52 -16.20 14.89 1.59
N PRO A 53 -15.90 16.20 1.45
CA PRO A 53 -16.32 16.97 0.28
C PRO A 53 -15.72 16.45 -1.04
N ASN A 54 -14.54 15.82 -0.99
CA ASN A 54 -13.90 15.16 -2.14
C ASN A 54 -14.46 13.74 -2.39
N GLY A 55 -15.34 13.26 -1.49
CA GLY A 55 -16.00 11.96 -1.58
C GLY A 55 -15.11 10.77 -1.23
N ASN A 56 -15.63 9.57 -1.50
CA ASN A 56 -15.02 8.29 -1.16
C ASN A 56 -14.62 7.53 -2.41
N PHE A 57 -13.51 6.80 -2.37
CA PHE A 57 -13.10 5.83 -3.38
C PHE A 57 -12.86 4.48 -2.70
N VAL A 58 -13.58 3.44 -3.15
CA VAL A 58 -13.49 2.09 -2.58
C VAL A 58 -13.31 1.09 -3.72
N MET A 59 -12.34 0.20 -3.57
CA MET A 59 -12.05 -0.87 -4.53
C MET A 59 -11.76 -2.16 -3.78
N ILE A 60 -12.24 -3.27 -4.32
CA ILE A 60 -11.95 -4.61 -3.82
C ILE A 60 -10.83 -5.22 -4.67
N ILE A 61 -9.87 -5.90 -4.02
CA ILE A 61 -8.96 -6.79 -4.73
C ILE A 61 -9.79 -8.00 -5.18
N PRO A 62 -9.84 -8.34 -6.48
CA PRO A 62 -10.48 -9.56 -6.93
C PRO A 62 -9.86 -10.72 -6.15
N PRO A 63 -10.66 -11.54 -5.45
CA PRO A 63 -10.11 -12.52 -4.53
C PRO A 63 -9.18 -13.47 -5.30
N PRO A 64 -7.92 -13.66 -4.84
CA PRO A 64 -7.04 -14.60 -5.49
C PRO A 64 -7.58 -16.01 -5.25
N ASN A 65 -7.63 -16.82 -6.31
CA ASN A 65 -7.77 -18.27 -6.14
C ASN A 65 -6.55 -18.75 -5.32
N VAL A 66 -6.79 -19.42 -4.20
CA VAL A 66 -5.73 -19.92 -3.30
C VAL A 66 -5.09 -21.16 -3.93
N THR A 67 -4.33 -20.98 -5.02
CA THR A 67 -3.80 -22.10 -5.83
C THR A 67 -2.27 -22.15 -5.91
N GLY A 68 -1.54 -21.29 -5.18
CA GLY A 68 -0.07 -21.36 -5.15
C GLY A 68 0.64 -20.04 -4.86
N SER A 69 1.81 -19.84 -5.46
CA SER A 69 2.65 -18.65 -5.29
C SER A 69 2.23 -17.49 -6.20
N LEU A 70 2.54 -16.26 -5.78
CA LEU A 70 2.33 -15.07 -6.60
C LEU A 70 3.21 -15.11 -7.86
N HIS A 71 2.63 -14.72 -8.98
CA HIS A 71 3.31 -14.58 -10.28
C HIS A 71 3.17 -13.16 -10.83
N LEU A 72 3.86 -12.84 -11.92
CA LEU A 72 3.91 -11.49 -12.50
C LEU A 72 2.52 -10.91 -12.82
N GLY A 73 1.56 -11.74 -13.24
CA GLY A 73 0.16 -11.32 -13.39
C GLY A 73 -0.48 -10.72 -12.13
N HIS A 74 -0.20 -11.28 -10.93
CA HIS A 74 -0.66 -10.71 -9.67
C HIS A 74 0.01 -9.36 -9.40
N ALA A 75 1.32 -9.27 -9.66
CA ALA A 75 2.06 -8.03 -9.47
C ALA A 75 1.54 -6.91 -10.40
N LEU A 76 1.22 -7.23 -11.65
CA LEU A 76 0.66 -6.26 -12.60
C LEU A 76 -0.68 -5.70 -12.14
N THR A 77 -1.63 -6.58 -11.80
CA THR A 77 -2.96 -6.15 -11.34
C THR A 77 -2.87 -5.32 -10.06
N ASN A 78 -2.12 -5.81 -9.06
CA ASN A 78 -1.95 -5.10 -7.79
C ASN A 78 -1.24 -3.75 -7.96
N ALA A 79 -0.26 -3.65 -8.86
CA ALA A 79 0.43 -2.39 -9.11
C ALA A 79 -0.50 -1.33 -9.74
N ILE A 80 -1.38 -1.75 -10.65
CA ILE A 80 -2.39 -0.86 -11.25
C ILE A 80 -3.39 -0.39 -10.19
N GLU A 81 -3.92 -1.31 -9.39
CA GLU A 81 -4.86 -1.00 -8.33
C GLU A 81 -4.26 -0.09 -7.24
N ASP A 82 -3.02 -0.35 -6.83
CA ASP A 82 -2.27 0.48 -5.88
C ASP A 82 -2.05 1.90 -6.45
N ALA A 83 -1.69 2.03 -7.73
CA ALA A 83 -1.51 3.32 -8.38
C ALA A 83 -2.83 4.14 -8.42
N ILE A 84 -3.95 3.51 -8.74
CA ILE A 84 -5.29 4.15 -8.73
C ILE A 84 -5.67 4.56 -7.31
N THR A 85 -5.42 3.70 -6.32
CA THR A 85 -5.67 3.97 -4.90
C THR A 85 -4.87 5.18 -4.42
N ARG A 86 -3.56 5.23 -4.75
CA ARG A 86 -2.71 6.39 -4.42
C ARG A 86 -3.16 7.65 -5.12
N TYR A 87 -3.57 7.57 -6.39
CA TYR A 87 -4.12 8.69 -7.13
C TYR A 87 -5.34 9.30 -6.43
N HIS A 88 -6.31 8.47 -6.00
CA HIS A 88 -7.48 8.97 -5.29
C HIS A 88 -7.17 9.51 -3.89
N ARG A 89 -6.21 8.91 -3.17
CA ARG A 89 -5.70 9.47 -1.90
C ARG A 89 -5.04 10.84 -2.09
N MET A 90 -4.28 11.04 -3.18
CA MET A 90 -3.71 12.34 -3.55
C MET A 90 -4.76 13.37 -3.99
N LYS A 91 -5.96 12.92 -4.37
CA LYS A 91 -7.14 13.78 -4.59
C LYS A 91 -7.94 14.02 -3.31
N GLU A 92 -7.36 13.72 -2.14
CA GLU A 92 -7.95 13.92 -0.81
C GLU A 92 -9.28 13.16 -0.59
N ARG A 93 -9.53 12.12 -1.40
CA ARG A 93 -10.68 11.22 -1.23
C ARG A 93 -10.42 10.26 -0.09
N THR A 94 -11.45 9.94 0.68
CA THR A 94 -11.40 8.84 1.65
C THR A 94 -11.25 7.56 0.85
N THR A 95 -10.11 6.87 1.01
CA THR A 95 -9.69 5.83 0.08
C THR A 95 -9.51 4.51 0.79
N LEU A 96 -10.21 3.47 0.31
CA LEU A 96 -10.14 2.11 0.84
C LEU A 96 -9.89 1.12 -0.29
N TRP A 97 -8.79 0.37 -0.19
CA TRP A 97 -8.48 -0.75 -1.07
C TRP A 97 -8.51 -2.03 -0.23
N VAL A 98 -9.55 -2.83 -0.39
CA VAL A 98 -9.87 -3.95 0.51
C VAL A 98 -9.29 -5.25 -0.06
N PRO A 99 -8.39 -5.94 0.65
CA PRO A 99 -8.02 -7.29 0.30
C PRO A 99 -9.19 -8.24 0.59
N GLY A 100 -9.56 -9.06 -0.39
CA GLY A 100 -10.49 -10.18 -0.22
C GLY A 100 -9.76 -11.51 -0.44
N CYS A 101 -10.26 -12.58 0.19
CA CYS A 101 -9.84 -13.94 -0.11
C CYS A 101 -11.09 -14.80 -0.33
N ASP A 102 -11.24 -15.37 -1.52
CA ASP A 102 -12.37 -16.26 -1.83
C ASP A 102 -12.01 -17.66 -1.34
N HIS A 103 -12.60 -18.02 -0.20
CA HIS A 103 -12.47 -19.33 0.41
C HIS A 103 -13.51 -20.33 -0.10
N ALA A 104 -14.42 -19.93 -1.00
CA ALA A 104 -15.53 -20.76 -1.48
C ALA A 104 -15.25 -21.45 -2.84
N GLY A 105 -14.07 -21.25 -3.43
CA GLY A 105 -13.70 -21.87 -4.70
C GLY A 105 -13.28 -23.33 -4.55
N ILE A 106 -14.00 -24.26 -5.19
CA ILE A 106 -13.47 -25.59 -5.51
C ILE A 106 -12.33 -25.38 -6.49
N ALA A 107 -11.09 -25.53 -6.02
CA ALA A 107 -9.93 -25.61 -6.89
C ALA A 107 -10.03 -26.91 -7.71
N THR A 108 -10.40 -26.80 -9.00
CA THR A 108 -10.22 -27.87 -10.00
C THR A 108 -8.97 -27.63 -10.80
#